data_AF-H3B7R5-F1
#
_entry.id   AF-H3B7R5-F1
#
_cell.length_a   1.000
_cell.length_b   1.000
_cell.length_c   1.000
_cell.angle_alpha   90.00
_cell.angle_beta   90.00
_cell.angle_gamma   90.00
#
_symmetry.space_group_name_H-M   'P 1'
#
loop_
_entity.id
_entity.type
_entity.pdbx_description
1 polymer ?
#
loop_
_entity_poly.entity_id
_entity_poly.type
_entity_poly.pdbx_seq_one_letter_code
_entity_poly.pdbx_strand_id
1 'polypeptide(L)'
;MKRFIKIDGKCTNITFPAGFMDVISIEKTGEHFHLVYDTKGYFAVHCLTAEEAKYKPCKVKKVFVVTKGTPHLVTHDACTIQYTDPLIMVKDSVQIDLDTGKIRNGTSTVALGRVLCRGGGGDLSSKGIM
;
A
#
# COMPACT_ATOMS: atom_id res chain seq x y z
N MET A 1 -21.81 18.44 1.91
CA MET A 1 -20.46 18.16 2.44
C MET A 1 -19.46 18.30 1.30
N LYS A 2 -18.38 19.07 1.48
CA LYS A 2 -17.39 19.31 0.40
C LYS A 2 -16.40 18.14 0.34
N ARG A 3 -16.14 17.60 -0.86
CA ARG A 3 -15.32 16.39 -1.10
C ARG A 3 -13.87 16.75 -1.42
N PHE A 4 -13.14 17.35 -0.46
CA PHE A 4 -11.74 17.75 -0.65
C PHE A 4 -10.73 16.71 -0.15
N ILE A 5 -11.21 15.67 0.54
CA ILE A 5 -10.38 14.60 1.08
C ILE A 5 -10.45 13.43 0.10
N LYS A 6 -9.28 12.97 -0.34
CA LYS A 6 -9.10 11.80 -1.18
C LYS A 6 -8.32 10.74 -0.41
N ILE A 7 -8.75 9.49 -0.55
CA ILE A 7 -8.03 8.32 -0.05
C ILE A 7 -7.66 7.48 -1.26
N ASP A 8 -6.36 7.16 -1.40
CA ASP A 8 -5.81 6.44 -2.54
C ASP A 8 -6.26 7.03 -3.90
N GLY A 9 -6.28 8.37 -3.98
CA GLY A 9 -6.71 9.14 -5.16
C GLY A 9 -8.22 9.25 -5.38
N LYS A 10 -9.04 8.55 -4.58
CA LYS A 10 -10.51 8.51 -4.73
C LYS A 10 -11.20 9.45 -3.74
N CYS A 11 -12.21 10.19 -4.19
CA CYS A 11 -13.05 10.98 -3.28
C CYS A 11 -13.97 10.05 -2.49
N THR A 12 -13.81 10.02 -1.17
CA THR A 12 -14.50 9.06 -0.29
C THR A 12 -15.53 9.72 0.63
N ASN A 13 -16.37 8.89 1.24
CA ASN A 13 -17.34 9.29 2.26
C ASN A 13 -16.69 9.30 3.66
N ILE A 14 -17.35 9.94 4.63
CA ILE A 14 -16.85 10.07 6.02
C ILE A 14 -16.65 8.71 6.69
N THR A 15 -17.45 7.71 6.34
CA THR A 15 -17.41 6.36 6.91
C THR A 15 -16.51 5.40 6.13
N PHE A 16 -15.68 5.90 5.21
CA PHE A 16 -14.78 5.05 4.45
C PHE A 16 -13.66 4.52 5.37
N PRO A 17 -13.41 3.20 5.38
CA PRO A 17 -12.34 2.64 6.20
C PRO A 17 -10.98 2.97 5.56
N ALA A 18 -10.15 3.76 6.27
CA ALA A 18 -8.76 3.98 5.91
C ALA A 18 -7.85 3.05 6.72
N GLY A 19 -6.87 2.45 6.07
CA GLY A 19 -6.00 1.41 6.61
C GLY A 19 -4.52 1.79 6.66
N PHE A 20 -3.71 0.80 7.01
CA PHE A 20 -2.26 0.92 7.05
C PHE A 20 -1.70 1.15 5.64
N MET A 21 -0.78 2.11 5.51
CA MET A 21 -0.15 2.56 4.26
C MET A 21 -1.06 3.29 3.27
N ASP A 22 -2.33 3.57 3.60
CA ASP A 22 -3.22 4.39 2.76
C ASP A 22 -2.69 5.82 2.59
N VAL A 23 -2.86 6.36 1.38
CA VAL A 23 -2.49 7.74 1.06
C VAL A 23 -3.71 8.64 1.21
N ILE A 24 -3.66 9.55 2.17
CA ILE A 24 -4.67 10.59 2.39
C ILE A 24 -4.17 11.88 1.78
N SER A 25 -4.95 12.44 0.85
CA SER A 25 -4.62 13.68 0.13
C SER A 25 -5.68 14.74 0.41
N ILE A 26 -5.23 15.95 0.76
CA ILE A 26 -6.10 17.11 0.98
C ILE A 26 -5.88 18.10 -0.16
N GLU A 27 -6.84 18.18 -1.10
CA GLU A 27 -6.69 19.01 -2.31
C GLU A 27 -6.56 20.51 -2.02
N LYS A 28 -7.16 20.96 -0.92
CA LYS A 28 -7.19 22.39 -0.58
C LYS A 28 -5.84 22.90 -0.08
N THR A 29 -5.09 22.07 0.65
CA THR A 29 -3.79 22.42 1.22
C THR A 29 -2.63 21.86 0.38
N GLY A 30 -2.89 20.89 -0.50
CA GLY A 30 -1.84 20.21 -1.25
C GLY A 30 -1.00 19.27 -0.37
N GLU A 31 -1.51 18.92 0.81
CA GLU A 31 -0.81 18.05 1.76
C GLU A 31 -1.22 16.59 1.56
N HIS A 32 -0.24 15.70 1.74
CA HIS A 32 -0.39 14.26 1.58
C HIS A 32 0.15 13.54 2.81
N PHE A 33 -0.50 12.45 3.19
CA PHE A 33 -0.16 11.71 4.39
C PHE A 33 -0.30 10.20 4.21
N HIS A 34 0.56 9.45 4.90
CA HIS A 34 0.41 8.02 5.12
C HIS A 34 -0.13 7.75 6.51
N LEU A 35 -1.03 6.77 6.60
CA LEU A 35 -1.37 6.13 7.86
C LEU A 35 -0.35 5.04 8.18
N VAL A 36 0.43 5.24 9.25
CA VAL A 36 1.46 4.31 9.72
C VAL A 36 1.20 3.96 11.17
N TYR A 37 1.67 2.81 11.66
CA TYR A 37 1.63 2.51 13.08
C TYR A 37 2.81 3.17 13.81
N ASP A 38 2.53 3.80 14.94
CA ASP A 38 3.54 4.19 15.94
C ASP A 38 4.00 2.95 16.75
N THR A 39 5.11 3.10 17.46
CA THR A 39 5.74 2.13 18.39
C THR A 39 4.77 1.48 19.38
N LYS A 40 3.71 2.19 19.75
CA LYS A 40 2.66 1.71 20.67
C LYS A 40 1.49 1.00 19.98
N GLY A 41 1.49 0.98 18.64
CA GLY A 41 0.49 0.37 17.81
C GLY A 41 -0.70 1.25 17.43
N TYR A 42 -0.66 2.56 17.75
CA TYR A 42 -1.67 3.52 17.30
C TYR A 42 -1.41 3.98 15.87
N PHE A 43 -2.44 4.42 15.15
CA PHE A 43 -2.25 5.11 13.88
C PHE A 43 -1.62 6.49 14.12
N ALA A 44 -0.49 6.71 13.47
CA ALA A 44 0.17 7.98 13.32
C ALA A 44 0.12 8.43 11.86
N VAL A 45 0.13 9.74 11.68
CA VAL A 45 0.10 10.37 10.37
C VAL A 45 1.54 10.75 9.99
N HIS A 46 2.01 10.24 8.86
CA HIS A 46 3.32 10.60 8.32
C HIS A 46 3.14 11.51 7.10
N CYS A 47 3.74 12.69 7.11
CA CYS A 47 3.68 13.61 5.97
C CYS A 47 4.48 13.06 4.80
N LEU A 48 3.91 13.13 3.60
CA LEU A 48 4.53 12.69 2.36
C LEU A 48 4.79 13.86 1.42
N THR A 49 5.78 13.68 0.55
CA THR A 49 5.97 14.53 -0.61
C THR A 49 4.95 14.20 -1.71
N ALA A 50 4.71 15.15 -2.62
CA ALA A 50 3.80 14.94 -3.75
C ALA A 50 4.27 13.83 -4.72
N GLU A 51 5.56 13.50 -4.75
CA GLU A 51 6.10 12.40 -5.56
C GLU A 51 5.80 11.04 -4.95
N GLU A 52 5.94 10.94 -3.61
CA GLU A 52 5.64 9.72 -2.87
C GLU A 52 4.13 9.45 -2.83
N ALA A 53 3.31 10.51 -2.78
CA ALA A 53 1.86 10.39 -2.78
C ALA A 53 1.27 9.78 -4.07
N LYS A 54 2.06 9.65 -5.14
CA LYS A 54 1.62 9.02 -6.40
C LYS A 54 1.61 7.50 -6.34
N TYR A 55 2.34 6.91 -5.40
CA TYR A 55 2.47 5.48 -5.31
C TYR A 55 2.25 4.97 -3.88
N LYS A 56 1.84 3.72 -3.77
CA LYS A 56 1.57 3.06 -2.51
C LYS A 56 2.32 1.73 -2.42
N PRO A 57 3.09 1.47 -1.35
CA PRO A 57 3.70 0.18 -1.11
C PRO A 57 2.65 -0.80 -0.58
N CYS A 58 2.45 -1.90 -1.28
CA CYS A 58 1.46 -2.91 -0.96
C CYS A 58 2.09 -4.31 -0.87
N LYS A 59 1.69 -5.08 0.13
CA LYS A 59 2.12 -6.47 0.27
C LYS A 59 1.26 -7.39 -0.59
N VAL A 60 1.89 -8.32 -1.31
CA VAL A 60 1.22 -9.38 -2.07
C VAL A 60 0.75 -10.48 -1.11
N LYS A 61 -0.56 -10.72 -1.07
CA LYS A 61 -1.22 -11.71 -0.20
C LYS A 61 -1.48 -13.02 -0.93
N LYS A 62 -1.89 -12.96 -2.19
CA LYS A 62 -2.20 -14.15 -2.99
C LYS A 62 -1.83 -13.90 -4.44
N VAL A 63 -1.35 -14.94 -5.09
CA VAL A 63 -1.08 -14.98 -6.54
C VAL A 63 -1.88 -16.14 -7.11
N PHE A 64 -2.62 -15.91 -8.20
CA PHE A 64 -3.46 -16.92 -8.82
C PHE A 64 -3.65 -16.64 -10.32
N VAL A 65 -3.95 -17.69 -11.07
CA VAL A 65 -4.20 -17.59 -12.51
C VAL A 65 -5.71 -17.62 -12.73
N VAL A 66 -6.22 -16.65 -13.50
CA VAL A 66 -7.64 -16.54 -13.83
C VAL A 66 -7.94 -17.32 -15.12
N THR A 67 -9.22 -17.54 -15.42
CA THR A 67 -9.67 -18.04 -16.73
C THR A 67 -9.02 -17.24 -17.87
N LYS A 68 -8.53 -17.93 -18.90
CA LYS A 68 -7.64 -17.42 -19.97
C LYS A 68 -6.14 -17.33 -19.61
N GLY A 69 -5.70 -17.94 -18.52
CA GLY A 69 -4.27 -18.08 -18.20
C GLY A 69 -3.58 -16.79 -17.76
N THR A 70 -4.36 -15.73 -17.48
CA THR A 70 -3.82 -14.43 -17.10
C THR A 70 -3.47 -14.40 -15.59
N PRO A 71 -2.22 -14.08 -15.22
CA PRO A 71 -1.82 -14.00 -13.82
C PRO A 71 -2.44 -12.79 -13.12
N HIS A 72 -3.00 -13.00 -11.93
CA HIS A 72 -3.55 -11.95 -11.07
C HIS A 72 -3.02 -12.06 -9.63
N LEU A 73 -2.71 -10.91 -9.03
CA LEU A 73 -2.27 -10.83 -7.64
C LEU A 73 -3.28 -10.04 -6.82
N VAL A 74 -3.44 -10.46 -5.56
CA VAL A 74 -4.26 -9.77 -4.56
C VAL A 74 -3.32 -9.18 -3.52
N THR A 75 -3.48 -7.89 -3.24
CA THR A 75 -2.74 -7.19 -2.20
C THR A 75 -3.46 -7.26 -0.85
N HIS A 76 -2.79 -6.83 0.21
CA HIS A 76 -3.41 -6.74 1.54
C HIS A 76 -4.62 -5.79 1.59
N ASP A 77 -4.67 -4.77 0.74
CA ASP A 77 -5.75 -3.79 0.64
C ASP A 77 -6.89 -4.24 -0.28
N ALA A 78 -6.98 -5.55 -0.54
CA ALA A 78 -7.97 -6.15 -1.42
C ALA A 78 -7.97 -5.63 -2.88
N CYS A 79 -6.89 -4.97 -3.31
CA CYS A 79 -6.71 -4.62 -4.71
C CYS A 79 -6.28 -5.86 -5.50
N THR A 80 -6.93 -6.09 -6.65
CA THR A 80 -6.57 -7.15 -7.58
C THR A 80 -5.91 -6.54 -8.80
N ILE A 81 -4.66 -6.91 -9.06
CA ILE A 81 -3.87 -6.37 -10.17
C ILE A 81 -3.55 -7.50 -11.14
N GLN A 82 -3.81 -7.25 -12.42
CA GLN A 82 -3.30 -8.07 -13.50
C GLN A 82 -1.79 -7.83 -13.61
N TYR A 83 -0.99 -8.88 -13.48
CA TYR A 83 0.46 -8.77 -13.46
C TYR A 83 1.09 -9.63 -14.56
N THR A 84 2.20 -9.15 -15.11
CA THR A 84 2.93 -9.81 -16.20
C THR A 84 4.23 -10.44 -15.75
N ASP A 85 4.83 -9.98 -14.65
CA ASP A 85 6.15 -10.44 -14.19
C ASP A 85 6.02 -11.67 -13.26
N PRO A 86 6.54 -12.84 -13.65
CA PRO A 86 6.48 -14.06 -12.84
C PRO A 86 7.43 -14.05 -11.62
N LEU A 87 8.35 -13.10 -11.50
CA LEU A 87 9.31 -13.05 -10.38
C LEU A 87 8.67 -12.59 -9.06
N ILE A 88 7.50 -11.95 -9.10
CA ILE A 88 6.79 -11.44 -7.93
C ILE A 88 6.08 -12.61 -7.23
N MET A 89 6.49 -12.89 -6.00
CA MET A 89 5.94 -13.99 -5.20
C MET A 89 5.06 -13.49 -4.05
N VAL A 90 4.33 -14.43 -3.44
CA VAL A 90 3.55 -14.16 -2.22
C VAL A 90 4.51 -13.69 -1.11
N LYS A 91 4.09 -12.68 -0.34
CA LYS A 91 4.85 -11.94 0.69
C LYS A 91 5.80 -10.85 0.17
N ASP A 92 5.97 -10.73 -1.14
CA ASP A 92 6.72 -9.60 -1.71
C ASP A 92 5.94 -8.29 -1.57
N SER A 93 6.68 -7.20 -1.67
CA SER A 93 6.14 -5.84 -1.66
C SER A 93 6.18 -5.28 -3.06
N VAL A 94 5.06 -4.71 -3.50
CA VAL A 94 4.92 -4.05 -4.80
C VAL A 94 4.56 -2.59 -4.60
N GLN A 95 5.17 -1.70 -5.38
CA GLN A 95 4.79 -0.30 -5.47
C GLN A 95 3.70 -0.18 -6.53
N ILE A 96 2.52 0.26 -6.12
CA ILE A 96 1.37 0.47 -6.99
C ILE A 96 1.26 1.96 -7.26
N ASP A 97 1.15 2.32 -8.52
CA ASP A 97 0.84 3.68 -8.93
C ASP A 97 -0.67 3.92 -8.77
N LEU A 98 -1.05 4.95 -8.01
CA LEU A 98 -2.45 5.20 -7.63
C LEU A 98 -3.30 5.74 -8.79
N ASP A 99 -2.68 6.39 -9.77
CA ASP A 99 -3.38 6.96 -10.92
C ASP A 99 -3.71 5.85 -11.94
N THR A 100 -2.75 4.96 -12.18
CA THR A 100 -2.89 3.89 -13.19
C THR A 100 -3.41 2.57 -12.62
N GLY A 101 -3.27 2.35 -11.31
CA GLY A 101 -3.55 1.07 -10.66
C GLY A 101 -2.58 -0.05 -11.06
N LYS A 102 -1.44 0.28 -11.70
CA LYS A 102 -0.45 -0.68 -12.18
C LYS A 102 0.74 -0.76 -11.23
N ILE A 103 1.48 -1.87 -11.34
CA ILE A 103 2.71 -2.08 -10.58
C ILE A 103 3.80 -1.24 -11.24
N ARG A 104 4.44 -0.35 -10.48
CA ARG A 104 5.60 0.42 -10.90
C ARG A 104 6.88 -0.40 -10.73
N ASN A 105 7.12 -0.87 -9.50
CA ASN A 105 8.29 -1.65 -9.12
C ASN A 105 7.88 -2.76 -8.15
N GLY A 106 8.47 -3.95 -8.30
CA GLY A 106 8.34 -5.05 -7.34
C GLY A 106 9.65 -5.26 -6.59
N THR A 107 9.57 -5.49 -5.29
CA THR A 107 10.74 -5.81 -4.46
C THR A 107 10.50 -7.11 -3.70
N SER A 108 11.36 -8.11 -3.95
CA SER A 108 11.36 -9.41 -3.26
C SER A 108 11.67 -9.33 -1.76
N THR A 109 10.65 -9.27 -0.92
CA THR A 109 10.76 -9.04 0.53
C THR A 109 11.50 -10.17 1.26
N VAL A 110 11.59 -11.35 0.64
CA VAL A 110 12.22 -12.57 1.19
C VAL A 110 13.77 -12.54 1.12
N ALA A 111 14.36 -11.58 0.40
CA ALA A 111 15.81 -11.47 0.32
C ALA A 111 16.40 -10.94 1.64
N LEU A 112 17.47 -11.59 2.12
CA LEU A 112 18.25 -11.18 3.29
C LEU A 112 18.71 -9.72 3.18
N GLY A 113 18.73 -9.01 4.30
CA GLY A 113 19.21 -7.62 4.38
C GLY A 113 18.14 -6.56 4.10
N ARG A 114 16.86 -6.94 3.97
CA ARG A 114 15.75 -6.01 3.74
C ARG A 114 15.06 -5.59 5.02
N VAL A 115 14.69 -4.31 5.08
CA VAL A 115 13.95 -3.74 6.21
C VAL A 115 12.46 -4.08 6.07
N LEU A 116 11.91 -4.70 7.11
CA LEU A 116 10.52 -5.08 7.22
C LEU A 116 9.84 -4.24 8.29
N CYS A 117 8.62 -3.78 8.01
CA CYS A 117 7.73 -3.17 8.99
C CYS A 117 6.63 -4.16 9.38
N ARG A 118 6.42 -4.38 10.68
CA ARG A 118 5.36 -5.27 11.16
C ARG A 118 4.00 -4.56 11.21
N GLY A 119 3.02 -5.08 10.46
CA GLY A 119 1.66 -4.54 10.38
C GLY A 119 0.60 -5.25 11.24
N GLY A 120 1.00 -6.20 12.12
CA GLY A 120 0.08 -6.90 13.04
C GLY A 120 0.81 -7.60 14.20
N GLY A 121 0.10 -7.90 15.29
CA GLY A 121 0.60 -8.65 16.45
C GLY A 121 1.15 -7.76 17.59
N GLY A 122 1.71 -8.40 18.63
CA GLY A 122 2.17 -7.71 19.85
C GLY A 122 3.34 -6.72 19.64
N ASP A 123 4.12 -6.91 18.58
CA ASP A 123 5.24 -6.02 18.21
C ASP A 123 4.87 -5.13 17.00
N LEU A 124 3.70 -4.48 17.06
CA LEU A 124 3.22 -3.62 15.98
C LEU A 124 4.20 -2.48 15.71
N SER A 125 4.39 -2.10 14.44
CA SER A 125 5.33 -1.06 13.96
C SER A 125 6.83 -1.37 14.08
N SER A 126 7.22 -2.45 14.75
CA SER A 126 8.63 -2.80 14.88
C SER A 126 9.27 -3.01 13.50
N LYS A 127 10.43 -2.37 13.31
CA LYS A 127 11.27 -2.53 12.12
C LYS A 127 12.35 -3.57 12.41
N GLY A 128 12.54 -4.49 11.47
CA GLY A 128 13.58 -5.52 11.56
C GLY A 128 14.22 -5.76 10.20
N ILE A 129 15.40 -6.38 10.22
CA ILE A 129 16.08 -6.85 9.00
C ILE A 129 15.77 -8.34 8.85
N MET A 130 15.46 -8.77 7.62
CA MET A 130 15.32 -10.19 7.29
C MET A 130 16.66 -10.90 7.18
#